data_AF-G9BNN2-F1
#
_entry.id   AF-G9BNN2-F1
#
_cell.length_a   1.000
_cell.length_b   1.000
_cell.length_c   1.000
_cell.angle_alpha   90.00
_cell.angle_beta   90.00
_cell.angle_gamma   90.00
#
_symmetry.space_group_name_H-M   'P 1'
#
loop_
_entity.id
_entity.type
_entity.pdbx_description
1 polymer ?
#
loop_
_entity_poly.entity_id
_entity_poly.type
_entity_poly.pdbx_seq_one_letter_code
_entity_poly.pdbx_strand_id
1 'polypeptide(L)'
;LCSQYEEKVRPCLDLIDSLRALGVEQDLALPAIAVIGDQSSGKSSVLEALSGVALPRGSGIVTRCPLVLKLRKLEPGEEWRGKVIYDEIEVELFDPSQVEEAINKAQNFIAGAGLGIRDKLISLDVSSPNVPDLTLIDLPGITRVAVGNQHADIGRQIK
;
A
#
# COMPACT_ATOMS: atom_id res chain seq x y z
N LEU A 1 17.96 10.16 21.64
CA LEU A 1 16.58 9.62 21.79
C LEU A 1 16.04 9.13 20.44
N CYS A 2 16.04 9.93 19.36
CA CYS A 2 15.67 9.42 18.01
C CYS A 2 16.59 8.32 17.47
N SER A 3 17.93 8.46 17.55
CA SER A 3 18.85 7.47 16.95
C SER A 3 18.76 6.08 17.58
N GLN A 4 18.65 5.99 18.91
CA GLN A 4 18.46 4.73 19.63
C GLN A 4 17.09 4.07 19.36
N TYR A 5 16.10 4.86 18.96
CA TYR A 5 14.79 4.33 18.55
C TYR A 5 14.88 3.76 17.13
N GLU A 6 15.52 4.48 16.20
CA GLU A 6 15.77 4.04 14.82
C GLU A 6 16.59 2.73 14.78
N GLU A 7 17.66 2.61 15.58
CA GLU A 7 18.48 1.39 15.68
C GLU A 7 17.71 0.15 16.14
N LYS A 8 16.66 0.34 16.96
CA LYS A 8 15.87 -0.77 17.50
C LYS A 8 14.62 -1.08 16.68
N VAL A 9 14.02 -0.08 16.05
CA VAL A 9 12.73 -0.21 15.35
C VAL A 9 12.92 -0.76 13.94
N ARG A 10 13.96 -0.33 13.23
CA ARG A 10 14.21 -0.77 11.85
C ARG A 10 14.38 -2.29 11.71
N PRO A 11 15.20 -2.97 12.54
CA PRO A 11 15.32 -4.43 12.48
C PRO A 11 14.01 -5.15 12.84
N CYS A 12 13.21 -4.59 13.74
CA CYS A 12 11.91 -5.17 14.10
C CYS A 12 10.94 -5.10 12.92
N LEU A 13 10.87 -3.97 12.23
CA LEU A 13 10.02 -3.80 11.04
C LEU A 13 10.49 -4.70 9.89
N ASP A 14 11.80 -4.80 9.65
CA ASP A 14 12.38 -5.71 8.66
C ASP A 14 12.02 -7.17 8.94
N LEU A 15 12.08 -7.58 10.21
CA LEU A 15 11.68 -8.92 10.63
C LEU A 15 10.18 -9.16 10.38
N ILE A 16 9.32 -8.22 10.75
CA ILE A 16 7.87 -8.33 10.52
C ILE A 16 7.57 -8.45 9.02
N ASP A 17 8.19 -7.62 8.19
CA ASP A 17 8.01 -7.63 6.74
C ASP A 17 8.52 -8.95 6.12
N SER A 18 9.63 -9.49 6.63
CA SER A 18 10.20 -10.77 6.18
C SER A 18 9.31 -11.95 6.57
N LEU A 19 8.79 -11.98 7.80
CA LEU A 19 7.86 -13.00 8.26
C LEU A 19 6.57 -12.98 7.43
N ARG A 20 6.07 -11.79 7.08
CA ARG A 20 4.91 -11.62 6.20
C ARG A 20 5.18 -12.17 4.80
N ALA A 21 6.33 -11.83 4.21
CA ALA A 21 6.70 -12.33 2.88
C ALA A 21 6.82 -13.87 2.82
N LEU A 22 7.15 -14.51 3.94
CA LEU A 22 7.22 -15.97 4.07
C LEU A 22 5.85 -16.62 4.35
N GLY A 23 4.77 -15.84 4.44
CA GLY A 23 3.41 -16.36 4.70
C GLY A 23 3.15 -16.76 6.15
N VAL A 24 4.04 -16.39 7.08
CA VAL A 24 3.91 -16.74 8.52
C VAL A 24 2.67 -16.11 9.15
N GLU A 25 2.11 -15.07 8.51
CA GLU A 25 0.88 -14.41 8.95
C GLU A 25 -0.37 -15.33 8.97
N GLN A 26 -0.32 -16.49 8.32
CA GLN A 26 -1.40 -17.48 8.41
C GLN A 26 -1.42 -18.25 9.74
N ASP A 27 -0.27 -18.40 10.39
CA ASP A 27 -0.10 -19.15 11.63
C ASP A 27 0.15 -18.25 12.85
N LEU A 28 0.65 -17.03 12.64
CA LEU A 28 0.99 -16.07 13.67
C LEU A 28 0.49 -14.66 13.32
N ALA A 29 -0.21 -14.02 14.25
CA ALA A 29 -0.64 -12.64 14.07
C ALA A 29 0.57 -11.69 14.08
N LEU A 30 0.97 -11.21 12.90
CA LEU A 30 2.01 -10.19 12.75
C LEU A 30 1.42 -8.79 12.96
N PRO A 31 2.09 -7.89 13.69
CA PRO A 31 1.60 -6.53 13.88
C PRO A 31 1.56 -5.77 12.55
N ALA A 32 0.44 -5.11 12.28
CA ALA A 32 0.23 -4.28 11.10
C ALA A 32 -0.67 -3.10 11.47
N ILE A 33 -0.49 -1.96 10.81
CA ILE A 33 -1.41 -0.84 10.91
C ILE A 33 -2.28 -0.86 9.65
N ALA A 34 -3.55 -1.22 9.82
CA ALA A 34 -4.54 -1.19 8.75
C ALA A 34 -5.25 0.17 8.73
N VAL A 35 -5.38 0.75 7.54
CA VAL A 35 -6.15 1.98 7.32
C VAL A 35 -7.53 1.59 6.79
N ILE A 36 -8.56 1.83 7.61
CA ILE A 36 -9.95 1.43 7.31
C ILE A 36 -10.86 2.64 7.40
N GLY A 37 -11.84 2.73 6.49
CA GLY A 37 -12.81 3.81 6.45
C GLY A 37 -13.67 3.74 5.19
N ASP A 38 -14.80 4.43 5.23
CA ASP A 38 -15.75 4.49 4.11
C ASP A 38 -15.08 5.01 2.82
N GLN A 39 -15.65 4.68 1.66
CA GLN A 39 -15.21 5.27 0.40
C GLN A 39 -15.25 6.82 0.51
N SER A 40 -14.22 7.50 -0.01
CA SER A 40 -14.10 8.97 0.05
C SER A 40 -13.87 9.58 1.45
N SER A 41 -13.54 8.78 2.47
CA SER A 41 -13.22 9.28 3.82
C SER A 41 -11.82 9.90 3.96
N GLY A 42 -11.07 10.08 2.87
CA GLY A 42 -9.73 10.69 2.88
C GLY A 42 -8.57 9.74 3.22
N LYS A 43 -8.75 8.41 3.22
CA LYS A 43 -7.69 7.42 3.47
C LYS A 43 -6.45 7.65 2.59
N SER A 44 -6.65 7.74 1.28
CA SER A 44 -5.57 7.97 0.32
C SER A 44 -4.81 9.26 0.64
N SER A 45 -5.50 10.31 1.07
CA SER A 45 -4.87 11.58 1.48
C SER A 45 -3.99 11.45 2.72
N VAL A 46 -4.38 10.61 3.68
CA VAL A 46 -3.53 10.29 4.85
C VAL A 46 -2.28 9.52 4.41
N LEU A 47 -2.45 8.52 3.54
CA LEU A 47 -1.33 7.72 3.03
C LEU A 47 -0.36 8.56 2.20
N GLU A 48 -0.85 9.45 1.34
CA GLU A 48 -0.03 10.39 0.56
C GLU A 48 0.72 11.37 1.48
N ALA A 49 0.08 11.87 2.54
CA ALA A 49 0.72 12.77 3.49
C ALA A 49 1.86 12.08 4.28
N LEU A 50 1.72 10.79 4.58
CA LEU A 50 2.75 10.01 5.27
C LEU A 50 3.89 9.55 4.35
N SER A 51 3.55 9.18 3.11
CA SER A 51 4.51 8.63 2.14
C SER A 51 5.23 9.69 1.30
N GLY A 52 4.64 10.88 1.16
CA GLY A 52 5.14 11.94 0.28
C GLY A 52 5.00 11.62 -1.21
N VAL A 53 4.21 10.60 -1.58
CA VAL A 53 3.98 10.21 -2.98
C VAL A 53 2.50 10.29 -3.32
N ALA A 54 2.18 10.54 -4.58
CA ALA A 54 0.79 10.51 -5.06
C ALA A 54 0.33 9.05 -5.20
N LEU A 55 -0.88 8.76 -4.69
CA LEU A 55 -1.53 7.47 -4.87
C LEU A 55 -2.67 7.64 -5.89
N PRO A 56 -3.04 6.58 -6.64
CA PRO A 56 -4.11 6.68 -7.63
C PRO A 56 -5.41 7.21 -7.02
N ARG A 57 -5.98 8.25 -7.64
CA ARG A 57 -7.29 8.82 -7.32
C ARG A 57 -8.24 8.65 -8.50
N GLY A 58 -9.49 8.26 -8.24
CA GLY A 58 -10.48 8.06 -9.31
C GLY A 58 -11.94 8.13 -8.83
N SER A 59 -12.88 8.19 -9.78
CA SER A 59 -14.31 8.01 -9.52
C SER A 59 -14.68 6.52 -9.65
N GLY A 60 -15.25 5.93 -8.59
CA GLY A 60 -15.55 4.48 -8.52
C GLY A 60 -14.75 3.75 -7.42
N ILE A 61 -14.59 2.42 -7.51
CA ILE A 61 -13.72 1.66 -6.57
C ILE A 61 -12.27 2.00 -6.89
N VAL A 62 -11.68 2.87 -6.07
CA VAL A 62 -10.31 3.38 -6.25
C VAL A 62 -9.25 2.33 -5.89
N THR A 63 -9.55 1.48 -4.90
CA THR A 63 -8.65 0.41 -4.44
C THR A 63 -9.20 -0.94 -4.88
N ARG A 64 -8.85 -1.38 -6.10
CA ARG A 64 -9.27 -2.69 -6.67
C ARG A 64 -8.43 -3.87 -6.16
N CYS A 65 -7.27 -3.56 -5.59
CA CYS A 65 -6.32 -4.48 -4.97
C CYS A 65 -5.84 -3.81 -3.67
N PRO A 66 -5.75 -4.53 -2.53
CA PRO A 66 -5.20 -3.93 -1.33
C PRO A 66 -3.73 -3.52 -1.54
N LEU A 67 -3.34 -2.38 -0.98
CA LEU A 67 -2.00 -1.81 -1.11
C LEU A 67 -1.27 -1.90 0.22
N VAL A 68 -0.13 -2.59 0.25
CA VAL A 68 0.79 -2.55 1.38
C VAL A 68 1.81 -1.45 1.11
N LEU A 69 1.81 -0.41 1.94
CA LEU A 69 2.74 0.71 1.87
C LEU A 69 3.82 0.54 2.94
N LYS A 70 5.06 0.29 2.52
CA LYS A 70 6.23 0.22 3.40
C LYS A 70 7.05 1.48 3.25
N LEU A 71 7.15 2.25 4.32
CA LEU A 71 7.94 3.47 4.40
C LEU A 71 9.22 3.18 5.16
N ARG A 72 10.35 3.56 4.58
CA ARG A 72 11.68 3.40 5.14
C ARG A 72 12.41 4.72 5.17
N LYS A 73 12.88 5.11 6.34
CA LYS A 73 13.62 6.35 6.48
C LYS A 73 15.06 6.15 5.99
N LEU A 74 15.50 7.05 5.12
CA LEU A 74 16.88 7.10 4.65
C LEU A 74 17.71 8.10 5.46
N GLU A 75 19.02 7.94 5.42
CA GLU A 75 19.94 8.89 6.02
C GLU A 75 19.92 10.23 5.25
N PRO A 76 20.19 11.36 5.92
CA PRO A 76 20.27 12.65 5.25
C PRO A 76 21.31 12.64 4.11
N GLY A 77 20.86 12.95 2.90
CA GLY A 77 21.70 12.97 1.70
C GLY A 77 21.57 11.75 0.80
N GLU A 78 20.85 10.71 1.22
CA GLU A 78 20.45 9.62 0.33
C GLU A 78 19.28 10.03 -0.57
N GLU A 79 19.30 9.54 -1.80
CA GLU A 79 18.25 9.82 -2.80
C GLU A 79 17.01 8.96 -2.55
N TRP A 80 15.85 9.52 -2.92
CA TRP A 80 14.57 8.80 -2.88
C TRP A 80 14.63 7.54 -3.74
N ARG A 81 14.05 6.45 -3.23
CA ARG A 81 13.87 5.20 -3.98
C ARG A 81 12.48 4.65 -3.74
N GLY A 82 11.85 4.20 -4.81
CA GLY A 82 10.57 3.53 -4.75
C GLY A 82 10.65 2.15 -5.39
N LYS A 83 9.74 1.27 -5.00
CA LYS A 83 9.57 -0.01 -5.64
C LYS A 83 8.12 -0.45 -5.56
N VAL A 84 7.59 -0.95 -6.68
CA VAL A 84 6.25 -1.55 -6.73
C VAL A 84 6.39 -3.04 -7.04
N ILE A 85 5.82 -3.89 -6.20
CA ILE A 85 5.85 -5.35 -6.31
C ILE A 85 4.43 -5.88 -6.48
N TYR A 86 4.21 -6.70 -7.49
CA TYR A 86 2.93 -7.34 -7.77
C TYR A 86 3.14 -8.57 -8.66
N ASP A 87 2.46 -9.69 -8.35
CA ASP A 87 2.47 -10.89 -9.19
C ASP A 87 3.87 -11.35 -9.66
N GLU A 88 4.84 -11.41 -8.74
CA GLU A 88 6.26 -11.72 -8.98
C GLU A 88 7.03 -10.69 -9.84
N ILE A 89 6.38 -9.59 -10.22
CA ILE A 89 6.99 -8.47 -10.94
C ILE A 89 7.48 -7.44 -9.93
N GLU A 90 8.71 -6.97 -10.13
CA GLU A 90 9.34 -5.90 -9.36
C GLU A 90 9.67 -4.73 -10.28
N VAL A 91 9.16 -3.55 -9.96
CA VAL A 91 9.41 -2.31 -10.72
C VAL A 91 10.09 -1.30 -9.81
N GLU A 92 11.36 -1.01 -10.09
CA GLU A 92 12.09 0.06 -9.42
C GLU A 92 11.65 1.44 -9.93
N LEU A 93 11.54 2.38 -9.00
CA LEU A 93 11.18 3.77 -9.24
C LEU A 93 12.27 4.67 -8.69
N PHE A 94 12.62 5.71 -9.45
CA PHE A 94 13.66 6.66 -9.07
C PHE A 94 13.10 8.07 -8.80
N ASP A 95 11.82 8.30 -9.09
CA ASP A 95 11.13 9.54 -8.77
C ASP A 95 9.72 9.30 -8.18
N PRO A 96 9.31 10.06 -7.13
CA PRO A 96 7.97 9.99 -6.54
C PRO A 96 6.82 10.11 -7.54
N SER A 97 6.98 10.87 -8.62
CA SER A 97 5.94 11.07 -9.64
C SER A 97 5.62 9.80 -10.44
N GLN A 98 6.52 8.82 -10.45
CA GLN A 98 6.32 7.55 -11.16
C GLN A 98 5.39 6.59 -10.41
N VAL A 99 5.17 6.82 -9.12
CA VAL A 99 4.43 5.91 -8.23
C VAL A 99 2.99 5.73 -8.68
N GLU A 100 2.28 6.83 -8.95
CA GLU A 100 0.86 6.78 -9.34
C GLU A 100 0.67 5.98 -10.64
N GLU A 101 1.51 6.21 -11.65
CA GLU A 101 1.45 5.48 -12.91
C GLU A 101 1.79 3.99 -12.72
N ALA A 102 2.81 3.68 -11.91
CA ALA A 102 3.23 2.30 -11.64
C ALA A 102 2.13 1.50 -10.93
N ILE A 103 1.48 2.09 -9.91
CA ILE A 103 0.37 1.42 -9.21
C ILE A 103 -0.82 1.23 -10.17
N ASN A 104 -1.16 2.22 -10.98
CA ASN A 104 -2.24 2.08 -11.97
C ASN A 104 -1.95 0.95 -12.96
N LYS A 105 -0.72 0.81 -13.44
CA LYS A 105 -0.28 -0.31 -14.28
C LYS A 105 -0.42 -1.66 -13.57
N ALA A 106 0.05 -1.76 -12.33
CA ALA A 106 -0.06 -2.97 -11.51
C ALA A 106 -1.53 -3.39 -11.28
N GLN A 107 -2.39 -2.44 -10.92
CA GLN A 107 -3.82 -2.69 -10.74
C GLN A 107 -4.49 -3.16 -12.03
N ASN A 108 -4.18 -2.52 -13.17
CA ASN A 108 -4.74 -2.92 -14.47
C ASN A 108 -4.26 -4.30 -14.91
N PHE A 109 -3.02 -4.66 -14.58
CA PHE A 109 -2.47 -5.99 -14.84
C PHE A 109 -3.20 -7.07 -14.04
N ILE A 110 -3.40 -6.86 -12.72
CA ILE A 110 -4.04 -7.83 -11.82
C ILE A 110 -5.55 -7.94 -12.06
N ALA A 111 -6.26 -6.81 -12.15
CA ALA A 111 -7.72 -6.77 -12.21
C ALA A 111 -8.26 -6.95 -13.64
N GLY A 112 -7.42 -6.74 -14.66
CA GLY A 112 -7.83 -6.61 -16.06
C GLY A 112 -8.62 -5.31 -16.30
N ALA A 113 -9.17 -5.15 -17.51
CA ALA A 113 -10.00 -4.00 -17.88
C ALA A 113 -11.40 -3.97 -17.21
N GLY A 114 -11.69 -4.92 -16.30
CA GLY A 114 -12.97 -5.05 -15.62
C GLY A 114 -13.03 -4.29 -14.28
N LEU A 115 -14.22 -4.32 -13.67
CA LEU A 115 -14.53 -3.72 -12.35
C LEU A 115 -14.35 -4.70 -11.18
N GLY A 116 -13.64 -5.82 -11.38
CA GLY A 116 -13.49 -6.87 -10.37
C GLY A 116 -12.47 -6.50 -9.28
N ILE A 117 -12.79 -6.80 -8.02
CA ILE A 117 -11.84 -6.77 -6.91
C ILE A 117 -11.04 -8.07 -6.94
N ARG A 118 -9.72 -8.00 -6.69
CA ARG A 118 -8.86 -9.17 -6.57
C ARG A 118 -8.13 -9.15 -5.23
N ASP A 119 -7.99 -10.32 -4.63
CA ASP A 119 -7.32 -10.47 -3.32
C ASP A 119 -5.79 -10.45 -3.42
N LYS A 120 -5.23 -10.25 -4.62
CA LYS A 120 -3.79 -10.09 -4.83
C LYS A 120 -3.34 -8.72 -4.33
N LEU A 121 -2.34 -8.72 -3.45
CA LEU A 121 -1.74 -7.53 -2.87
C LEU A 121 -0.76 -6.85 -3.85
N ILE A 122 -0.72 -5.53 -3.80
CA ILE A 122 0.35 -4.73 -4.39
C ILE A 122 1.19 -4.20 -3.22
N SER A 123 2.51 -4.37 -3.26
CA SER A 123 3.43 -3.73 -2.29
C SER A 123 4.04 -2.50 -2.94
N LEU A 124 4.01 -1.37 -2.23
CA LEU A 124 4.75 -0.17 -2.54
C LEU A 124 5.77 0.06 -1.41
N ASP A 125 7.04 0.00 -1.76
CA ASP A 125 8.14 0.32 -0.87
C ASP A 125 8.63 1.73 -1.22
N VAL A 126 8.63 2.65 -0.25
CA VAL A 126 9.12 4.03 -0.39
C VAL A 126 10.23 4.25 0.61
N SER A 127 11.40 4.61 0.11
CA SER A 127 12.56 4.97 0.90
C SER A 127 12.89 6.44 0.70
N SER A 128 12.88 7.23 1.77
CA SER A 128 13.06 8.69 1.71
C SER A 128 13.60 9.23 3.03
N PRO A 129 14.42 10.29 3.04
CA PRO A 129 14.80 10.98 4.28
C PRO A 129 13.62 11.62 5.02
N ASN A 130 12.50 11.84 4.31
CA ASN A 130 11.33 12.59 4.80
C ASN A 130 10.16 11.70 5.26
N VAL A 131 10.31 10.38 5.25
CA VAL A 131 9.26 9.44 5.68
C VAL A 131 9.65 8.74 7.00
N PRO A 132 8.68 8.33 7.82
CA PRO A 132 8.95 7.49 8.98
C PRO A 132 9.19 6.02 8.58
N ASP A 133 9.81 5.24 9.46
CA ASP A 133 9.79 3.78 9.34
C ASP A 133 8.41 3.24 9.75
N LEU A 134 7.61 2.79 8.77
CA LEU A 134 6.22 2.41 9.00
C LEU A 134 5.70 1.47 7.91
N THR A 135 4.94 0.44 8.28
CA THR A 135 4.20 -0.41 7.33
C THR A 135 2.69 -0.23 7.53
N LEU A 136 2.01 0.21 6.47
CA LEU A 136 0.57 0.45 6.42
C LEU A 136 -0.09 -0.48 5.41
N ILE A 137 -1.30 -0.94 5.71
CA ILE A 137 -2.12 -1.72 4.78
C ILE A 137 -3.36 -0.91 4.45
N ASP A 138 -3.50 -0.49 3.19
CA ASP A 138 -4.72 0.10 2.65
C ASP A 138 -5.64 -1.00 2.15
N LEU A 139 -6.78 -1.13 2.81
CA LEU A 139 -7.81 -2.08 2.43
C LEU A 139 -8.87 -1.38 1.57
N PRO A 140 -9.50 -2.08 0.62
CA PRO A 140 -10.62 -1.53 -0.15
C PRO A 140 -11.67 -0.93 0.80
N GLY A 141 -12.06 0.32 0.55
CA GLY A 141 -13.04 1.00 1.39
C GLY A 141 -14.35 0.23 1.42
N ILE A 142 -14.95 0.09 2.62
CA ILE A 142 -16.23 -0.58 2.79
C ILE A 142 -17.29 0.19 2.00
N THR A 143 -17.83 -0.42 0.95
CA THR A 143 -18.88 0.17 0.11
C THR A 143 -20.22 -0.38 0.56
N ARG A 144 -21.03 0.47 1.18
CA ARG A 144 -22.41 0.11 1.62
C ARG A 144 -23.44 0.19 0.49
N VAL A 145 -23.11 0.88 -0.60
CA VAL A 145 -24.00 1.09 -1.75
C VAL A 145 -23.16 1.05 -3.02
N ALA A 146 -23.59 0.28 -4.03
CA ALA A 146 -22.96 0.24 -5.33
C ALA A 146 -23.06 1.61 -6.02
N VAL A 147 -21.94 2.14 -6.52
CA VAL A 147 -21.92 3.43 -7.25
C VAL A 147 -21.49 3.19 -8.71
N GLY A 148 -22.37 3.50 -9.67
CA GLY A 148 -22.11 3.31 -11.10
C GLY A 148 -22.35 1.88 -11.59
N ASN A 149 -21.54 1.38 -12.53
CA ASN A 149 -21.64 0.02 -13.12
C ASN A 149 -21.15 -1.10 -12.17
N GLN A 150 -21.17 -0.86 -10.87
CA GLN A 150 -20.73 -1.79 -9.85
C GLN A 150 -21.73 -2.97 -9.73
N HIS A 151 -21.21 -4.20 -9.69
CA HIS A 151 -22.05 -5.37 -9.36
C HIS A 151 -22.63 -5.21 -7.96
N ALA A 152 -23.93 -5.55 -7.80
CA ALA A 152 -24.66 -5.40 -6.54
C ALA A 152 -24.03 -6.13 -5.33
N ASP A 153 -23.12 -7.07 -5.57
CA ASP A 153 -22.44 -7.89 -4.54
C ASP A 153 -21.08 -7.35 -4.07
N ILE A 154 -20.66 -6.14 -4.47
CA ILE A 154 -19.37 -5.56 -4.06
C ILE A 154 -19.24 -5.46 -2.52
N GLY A 155 -20.33 -5.16 -1.80
CA GLY A 155 -20.33 -5.15 -0.33
C GLY A 155 -20.14 -6.54 0.30
N ARG A 156 -20.38 -7.64 -0.45
CA ARG A 156 -20.12 -9.02 -0.02
C ARG A 156 -18.72 -9.51 -0.36
N GLN A 157 -18.04 -8.90 -1.32
CA GLN A 157 -16.66 -9.24 -1.71
C GLN A 157 -15.62 -8.62 -0.75
N ILE A 158 -16.01 -7.65 0.07
CA ILE A 158 -15.15 -6.99 1.08
C ILE A 158 -15.23 -7.74 2.43
N LYS A 159 -15.45 -9.07 2.40
CA LYS A 159 -15.68 -9.88 3.61
C LYS A 159 -14.64 -10.95 3.80
#